data_AF-A0A7C6XVH7-F1
#
_entry.id   AF-A0A7C6XVH7-F1
#
_cell.length_a   1.000
_cell.length_b   1.000
_cell.length_c   1.000
_cell.angle_alpha   90.00
_cell.angle_beta   90.00
_cell.angle_gamma   90.00
#
_symmetry.space_group_name_H-M   'P 1'
#
loop_
_entity.id
_entity.type
_entity.pdbx_description
1 polymer ?
#
loop_
_entity_poly.entity_id
_entity_poly.type
_entity_poly.pdbx_seq_one_letter_code
_entity_poly.pdbx_strand_id
1 'polypeptide(L)'
;MTDKIKVLFIYDDLWHPRDVIDRGFKSFPERLNSYDIDFVITAKEILTESFLDEFDVITVACGNAINASNSAPWFEYGVSEVTPEHIRSYVEKGGGLLSLHAGNAFKKGSSRGSDEFISLTGCAFISHPPRCLTKVTPVGNS
;
A
#
# COMPACT_ATOMS: atom_id res chain seq x y z
N MET A 1 17.92 19.86 -11.60
CA MET A 1 16.67 19.52 -10.90
C MET A 1 16.76 18.04 -10.63
N THR A 2 16.73 17.61 -9.37
CA THR A 2 16.56 16.18 -9.08
C THR A 2 15.11 15.84 -9.37
N ASP A 3 14.87 14.86 -10.23
CA ASP A 3 13.51 14.38 -10.49
C ASP A 3 12.86 13.93 -9.18
N LYS A 4 11.59 14.31 -8.98
CA LYS A 4 10.83 13.89 -7.79
C LYS A 4 10.57 12.39 -7.85
N ILE A 5 10.54 11.74 -6.69
CA ILE A 5 10.15 10.33 -6.58
C ILE A 5 8.63 10.25 -6.72
N LYS A 6 8.15 9.51 -7.72
CA LYS A 6 6.73 9.26 -7.96
C LYS A 6 6.25 8.09 -7.12
N VAL A 7 5.20 8.32 -6.33
CA VAL A 7 4.66 7.35 -5.39
C VAL A 7 3.17 7.15 -5.63
N LEU A 8 2.75 5.90 -5.85
CA LEU A 8 1.34 5.52 -5.83
C LEU A 8 0.98 5.01 -4.44
N PHE A 9 -0.06 5.56 -3.82
CA PHE A 9 -0.50 5.19 -2.49
C PHE A 9 -1.88 4.51 -2.55
N ILE A 10 -1.91 3.21 -2.29
CA ILE A 10 -3.13 2.39 -2.22
C ILE A 10 -3.58 2.35 -0.75
N TYR A 11 -4.75 2.90 -0.46
CA TYR A 11 -5.22 3.11 0.91
C TYR A 11 -6.74 3.12 1.01
N ASP A 12 -7.24 3.21 2.25
CA ASP A 12 -8.65 3.06 2.64
C ASP A 12 -9.06 1.60 2.88
N ASP A 13 -9.40 1.31 4.12
CA ASP A 13 -10.20 0.15 4.48
C ASP A 13 -11.03 0.47 5.73
N LEU A 14 -11.87 -0.48 6.14
CA LEU A 14 -12.81 -0.31 7.27
C LEU A 14 -12.12 0.15 8.57
N TRP A 15 -10.87 -0.25 8.79
CA TRP A 15 -10.11 0.03 10.01
C TRP A 15 -9.06 1.14 9.82
N HIS A 16 -8.66 1.41 8.57
CA HIS A 16 -7.65 2.39 8.19
C HIS A 16 -8.25 3.40 7.19
N PRO A 17 -9.11 4.32 7.68
CA PRO A 17 -9.85 5.21 6.80
C PRO A 17 -8.93 6.25 6.17
N ARG A 18 -9.20 6.59 4.90
CA ARG A 18 -8.42 7.55 4.12
C ARG A 18 -8.21 8.90 4.79
N ASP A 19 -9.19 9.38 5.57
CA ASP A 19 -9.13 10.71 6.20
C ASP A 19 -7.97 10.84 7.20
N VAL A 20 -7.60 9.74 7.88
CA VAL A 20 -6.49 9.71 8.84
C VAL A 20 -5.16 9.88 8.09
N ILE A 21 -5.03 9.19 6.96
CA ILE A 21 -3.83 9.21 6.12
C ILE A 21 -3.68 10.58 5.45
N ASP A 22 -4.75 11.12 4.87
CA ASP A 22 -4.78 12.46 4.26
C ASP A 22 -4.34 13.54 5.26
N ARG A 23 -4.80 13.46 6.51
CA ARG A 23 -4.39 14.39 7.59
C ARG A 23 -2.90 14.25 7.92
N GLY A 24 -2.36 13.03 7.90
CA GLY A 24 -0.93 12.77 8.09
C GLY A 24 -0.08 13.48 7.03
N PHE A 25 -0.40 13.30 5.75
CA PHE A 25 0.32 13.97 4.65
C PHE A 25 0.23 15.50 4.73
N LYS A 26 -0.95 16.05 5.04
CA LYS A 26 -1.14 17.51 5.19
C LYS A 26 -0.36 18.11 6.35
N SER A 27 0.13 17.30 7.30
CA SER A 27 0.85 17.78 8.49
C SER A 27 2.34 18.06 8.23
N PHE A 28 2.90 17.65 7.09
CA PHE A 28 4.35 17.80 6.79
C PHE A 28 4.63 18.18 5.32
N PRO A 29 4.05 19.28 4.81
CA PRO A 29 4.10 19.60 3.37
C PRO A 29 5.52 19.80 2.84
N GLU A 30 6.41 20.43 3.61
CA GLU A 30 7.80 20.66 3.20
C GLU A 30 8.61 19.38 2.99
N ARG A 31 8.30 18.31 3.73
CA ARG A 31 8.97 16.99 3.58
C ARG A 31 8.48 16.23 2.34
N LEU A 32 7.37 16.64 1.75
CA LEU A 32 6.81 16.05 0.55
C LEU A 32 7.34 16.69 -0.74
N ASN A 33 8.14 17.76 -0.66
CA ASN A 33 8.65 18.46 -1.84
C ASN A 33 9.47 17.58 -2.79
N SER A 34 10.13 16.54 -2.26
CA SER A 34 10.91 15.57 -3.05
C SER A 34 10.06 14.47 -3.68
N TYR A 35 8.76 14.44 -3.41
CA TYR A 35 7.84 13.39 -3.83
C TYR A 35 6.72 13.96 -4.69
N ASP A 36 6.24 13.14 -5.62
CA ASP A 36 5.00 13.33 -6.36
C ASP A 36 4.10 12.15 -6.01
N ILE A 37 3.00 12.40 -5.31
CA ILE A 37 2.21 11.33 -4.66
C ILE A 37 0.80 11.32 -5.22
N ASP A 38 0.45 10.20 -5.85
CA ASP A 38 -0.90 9.88 -6.26
C ASP A 38 -1.56 8.89 -5.31
N PHE A 39 -2.88 8.98 -5.22
CA PHE A 39 -3.68 8.23 -4.28
C PHE A 39 -4.78 7.46 -5.02
N VAL A 40 -4.93 6.18 -4.70
CA VAL A 40 -6.07 5.36 -5.16
C VAL A 40 -6.73 4.72 -3.95
N ILE A 41 -8.05 4.87 -3.84
CA ILE A 41 -8.85 4.33 -2.73
C ILE A 41 -8.92 2.80 -2.82
N THR A 42 -8.70 2.28 -4.02
CA THR A 42 -8.65 0.85 -4.25
C THR A 42 -7.74 0.55 -5.42
N ALA A 43 -6.99 -0.55 -5.36
CA ALA A 43 -6.22 -1.02 -6.51
C ALA A 43 -7.10 -1.33 -7.73
N LYS A 44 -8.42 -1.46 -7.56
CA LYS A 44 -9.37 -1.57 -8.69
C LYS A 44 -9.45 -0.33 -9.56
N GLU A 45 -8.98 0.82 -9.08
CA GLU A 45 -8.85 2.05 -9.86
C GLU A 45 -7.64 2.00 -10.81
N ILE A 46 -6.75 1.01 -10.63
CA ILE A 46 -5.64 0.76 -11.54
C ILE A 46 -6.15 -0.13 -12.68
N LEU A 47 -6.37 0.50 -13.84
CA LEU A 47 -7.03 -0.14 -14.98
C LEU A 47 -6.07 -0.78 -15.98
N THR A 48 -4.77 -0.51 -15.89
CA THR A 48 -3.75 -1.06 -16.80
C THR A 48 -2.48 -1.43 -16.05
N GLU A 49 -1.75 -2.43 -16.52
CA GLU A 49 -0.41 -2.76 -16.02
C GLU A 49 0.55 -1.58 -16.20
N SER A 50 0.49 -0.91 -17.36
CA SER A 50 1.39 0.21 -17.70
C SER A 50 1.26 1.40 -16.75
N PHE A 51 0.14 1.53 -16.04
CA PHE A 51 -0.02 2.57 -15.02
C PHE A 51 0.97 2.38 -13.86
N LEU A 52 1.33 1.14 -13.53
CA LEU A 52 2.31 0.85 -12.48
C LEU A 52 3.70 1.37 -12.86
N ASP A 53 4.05 1.31 -14.15
CA ASP A 53 5.34 1.75 -14.68
C ASP A 53 5.56 3.27 -14.58
N GLU A 54 4.50 4.04 -14.27
CA GLU A 54 4.59 5.48 -14.06
C GLU A 54 5.19 5.86 -12.69
N PHE A 55 5.26 4.92 -11.75
CA PHE A 55 5.64 5.16 -10.36
C PHE A 55 6.96 4.49 -9.97
N ASP A 56 7.82 5.23 -9.27
CA ASP A 56 9.05 4.68 -8.69
C ASP A 56 8.75 3.75 -7.51
N VAL A 57 7.68 4.03 -6.75
CA VAL A 57 7.27 3.26 -5.59
C VAL A 57 5.74 3.12 -5.51
N ILE A 58 5.26 1.90 -5.29
CA ILE A 58 3.88 1.63 -4.88
C ILE A 58 3.85 1.38 -3.38
N THR A 59 3.00 2.10 -2.66
CA THR A 59 2.76 1.93 -1.23
C THR A 59 1.40 1.29 -0.99
N VAL A 60 1.39 0.16 -0.28
CA VAL A 60 0.17 -0.53 0.16
C VAL A 60 -0.07 -0.23 1.63
N ALA A 61 -1.10 0.56 1.93
CA ALA A 61 -1.46 1.00 3.27
C ALA A 61 -2.85 0.53 3.73
N CYS A 62 -3.45 -0.42 3.00
CA CYS A 62 -4.70 -1.09 3.34
C CYS A 62 -4.47 -2.61 3.51
N GLY A 63 -5.39 -3.28 4.21
CA GLY A 63 -5.42 -4.75 4.25
C GLY A 63 -5.91 -5.38 2.94
N ASN A 64 -6.14 -6.70 2.94
CA ASN A 64 -6.77 -7.38 1.80
C ASN A 64 -8.29 -7.09 1.72
N ALA A 65 -8.64 -5.85 1.42
CA ALA A 65 -10.00 -5.39 1.20
C ALA A 65 -10.02 -4.40 0.03
N ILE A 66 -11.08 -4.41 -0.79
CA ILE A 66 -11.24 -3.47 -1.89
C ILE A 66 -11.24 -2.03 -1.38
N ASN A 67 -12.05 -1.70 -0.36
CA ASN A 67 -12.07 -0.38 0.31
C ASN A 67 -12.87 -0.47 1.63
N ALA A 68 -13.13 0.68 2.27
CA ALA A 68 -13.89 0.72 3.53
C ALA A 68 -15.34 0.19 3.44
N SER A 69 -15.95 0.23 2.25
CA SER A 69 -17.34 -0.21 2.04
C SER A 69 -17.46 -1.64 1.47
N ASN A 70 -16.35 -2.21 0.99
CA ASN A 70 -16.31 -3.55 0.40
C ASN A 70 -15.10 -4.34 0.92
N SER A 71 -15.38 -5.30 1.80
CA SER A 71 -14.36 -6.13 2.44
C SER A 71 -13.95 -7.36 1.62
N ALA A 72 -14.39 -7.48 0.36
CA ALA A 72 -13.88 -8.52 -0.53
C ALA A 72 -12.38 -8.30 -0.77
N PRO A 73 -11.59 -9.38 -0.88
CA PRO A 73 -10.15 -9.29 -1.13
C PRO A 73 -9.88 -8.59 -2.45
N TRP A 74 -8.83 -7.77 -2.51
CA TRP A 74 -8.45 -7.03 -3.73
C TRP A 74 -7.27 -7.68 -4.45
N PHE A 75 -6.35 -8.30 -3.71
CA PHE A 75 -5.12 -8.87 -4.25
C PHE A 75 -5.36 -10.33 -4.68
N GLU A 76 -6.31 -10.53 -5.60
CA GLU A 76 -6.69 -11.84 -6.15
C GLU A 76 -6.93 -11.76 -7.64
N TYR A 77 -6.76 -12.89 -8.33
CA TYR A 77 -7.04 -12.98 -9.77
C TYR A 77 -8.53 -12.76 -10.07
N GLY A 78 -8.82 -11.92 -11.05
CA GLY A 78 -10.18 -11.63 -11.52
C GLY A 78 -10.96 -10.60 -10.69
N VAL A 79 -10.36 -9.98 -9.68
CA VAL A 79 -11.00 -8.90 -8.90
C VAL A 79 -10.75 -7.52 -9.51
N SER A 80 -9.53 -7.27 -10.00
CA SER A 80 -9.08 -6.04 -10.67
C SER A 80 -8.39 -6.37 -11.99
N GLU A 81 -8.28 -5.34 -12.86
CA GLU A 81 -7.51 -5.43 -14.12
C GLU A 81 -6.02 -5.66 -13.85
N VAL A 82 -5.49 -5.05 -12.79
CA VAL A 82 -4.16 -5.38 -12.27
C VAL A 82 -4.26 -6.60 -11.37
N THR A 83 -3.48 -7.62 -11.70
CA THR A 83 -3.43 -8.89 -10.97
C THR A 83 -2.21 -8.95 -10.04
N PRO A 84 -2.14 -9.92 -9.11
CA PRO A 84 -0.93 -10.17 -8.33
C PRO A 84 0.35 -10.32 -9.19
N GLU A 85 0.25 -10.92 -10.37
CA GLU A 85 1.38 -11.13 -11.27
C GLU A 85 1.92 -9.82 -11.86
N HIS A 86 1.02 -8.87 -12.17
CA HIS A 86 1.43 -7.56 -12.68
C HIS A 86 2.23 -6.77 -11.63
N ILE A 87 1.79 -6.79 -10.37
CA ILE A 87 2.52 -6.14 -9.26
C ILE A 87 3.85 -6.85 -8.98
N ARG A 88 3.89 -8.19 -9.05
CA ARG A 88 5.15 -8.95 -8.97
C ARG A 88 6.12 -8.53 -10.08
N SER A 89 5.65 -8.50 -11.32
CA SER A 89 6.46 -8.11 -12.47
C SER A 89 7.01 -6.69 -12.34
N TYR A 90 6.20 -5.74 -11.88
CA TYR A 90 6.63 -4.38 -11.56
C TYR A 90 7.82 -4.36 -10.57
N VAL A 91 7.72 -5.11 -9.46
CA VAL A 91 8.80 -5.21 -8.46
C VAL A 91 10.05 -5.87 -9.04
N GLU A 92 9.89 -6.96 -9.80
CA GLU A 92 10.99 -7.70 -10.42
C GLU A 92 11.73 -6.88 -11.50
N LYS A 93 11.04 -5.93 -12.15
CA LYS A 93 11.64 -4.96 -13.07
C LYS A 93 12.40 -3.82 -12.35
N GLY A 94 12.37 -3.77 -11.02
CA GLY A 94 13.09 -2.78 -10.21
C GLY A 94 12.19 -1.72 -9.56
N GLY A 95 10.86 -1.83 -9.70
CA GLY A 95 9.91 -0.96 -9.02
C GLY A 95 9.93 -1.17 -7.50
N GLY A 96 9.73 -0.09 -6.74
CA GLY A 96 9.70 -0.14 -5.28
C GLY A 96 8.33 -0.57 -4.75
N LEU A 97 8.29 -1.46 -3.77
CA LEU A 97 7.07 -1.78 -3.03
C LEU A 97 7.24 -1.47 -1.54
N LEU A 98 6.41 -0.59 -1.00
CA LEU A 98 6.33 -0.28 0.42
C LEU A 98 5.05 -0.88 1.01
N SER A 99 5.19 -1.95 1.79
CA SER A 99 4.08 -2.49 2.59
C SER A 99 4.00 -1.79 3.94
N LEU A 100 2.99 -0.95 4.14
CA LEU A 100 2.87 -0.06 5.30
C LEU A 100 1.70 -0.48 6.21
N HIS A 101 2.00 -0.70 7.50
CA HIS A 101 1.01 -0.99 8.54
C HIS A 101 -0.01 -2.07 8.14
N ALA A 102 -1.22 -1.69 7.72
CA ALA A 102 -2.28 -2.59 7.27
C ALA A 102 -1.89 -3.43 6.05
N GLY A 103 -0.99 -2.94 5.21
CA GLY A 103 -0.37 -3.72 4.13
C GLY A 103 0.34 -4.98 4.63
N ASN A 104 0.71 -5.04 5.92
CA ASN A 104 1.32 -6.22 6.54
C ASN A 104 0.32 -7.10 7.31
N ALA A 105 -0.99 -6.90 7.14
CA ALA A 105 -2.04 -7.62 7.87
C ALA A 105 -2.54 -8.90 7.15
N PHE A 106 -1.88 -9.32 6.07
CA PHE A 106 -2.24 -10.50 5.28
C PHE A 106 -1.87 -11.79 6.02
N LYS A 107 -2.86 -12.65 6.27
CA LYS A 107 -2.71 -13.87 7.09
C LYS A 107 -3.01 -15.14 6.29
N LYS A 108 -2.09 -16.11 6.32
CA LYS A 108 -2.25 -17.44 5.71
C LYS A 108 -3.51 -18.15 6.21
N GLY A 109 -4.22 -18.83 5.29
CA GLY A 109 -5.39 -19.64 5.61
C GLY A 109 -6.57 -18.87 6.18
N SER A 110 -6.64 -17.55 5.94
CA SER A 110 -7.77 -16.72 6.34
C SER A 110 -8.50 -16.17 5.13
N SER A 111 -9.79 -15.84 5.28
CA SER A 111 -10.59 -15.19 4.23
C SER A 111 -10.13 -13.78 3.89
N ARG A 112 -9.14 -13.24 4.61
CA ARG A 112 -8.47 -11.96 4.35
C ARG A 112 -6.97 -12.15 4.07
N GLY A 113 -6.55 -13.38 3.78
CA GLY A 113 -5.19 -13.71 3.39
C GLY A 113 -4.97 -13.50 1.89
N SER A 114 -3.72 -13.50 1.47
CA SER A 114 -3.32 -13.76 0.09
C SER A 114 -1.93 -14.39 0.16
N ASP A 115 -1.80 -15.63 -0.33
CA ASP A 115 -0.51 -16.32 -0.35
C ASP A 115 0.44 -15.65 -1.35
N GLU A 116 -0.09 -15.03 -2.40
CA GLU A 116 0.61 -14.23 -3.39
C GLU A 116 1.21 -12.97 -2.76
N PHE A 117 0.44 -12.22 -1.99
CA PHE A 117 0.94 -11.02 -1.32
C PHE A 117 1.97 -11.35 -0.23
N ILE A 118 1.73 -12.43 0.52
CA ILE A 118 2.67 -12.94 1.52
C ILE A 118 3.97 -13.40 0.85
N SER A 119 3.87 -14.06 -0.30
CA SER A 119 5.05 -14.46 -1.10
C SER A 119 5.80 -13.24 -1.62
N LEU A 120 5.09 -12.22 -2.10
CA LEU A 120 5.69 -11.00 -2.66
C LEU A 120 6.43 -10.18 -1.59
N THR A 121 5.81 -10.00 -0.42
CA THR A 121 6.37 -9.18 0.65
C THR A 121 7.31 -9.95 1.59
N GLY A 122 7.26 -11.28 1.58
CA GLY A 122 7.93 -12.12 2.57
C GLY A 122 7.37 -11.96 3.99
N CYS A 123 6.24 -11.29 4.15
CA CYS A 123 5.63 -10.98 5.45
C CYS A 123 4.29 -11.72 5.61
N ALA A 124 4.10 -12.39 6.73
CA ALA A 124 2.83 -13.04 7.08
C ALA A 124 2.36 -12.55 8.46
N PHE A 125 1.14 -12.04 8.51
CA PHE A 125 0.55 -11.55 9.75
C PHE A 125 0.19 -12.69 10.69
N ILE A 126 0.65 -12.59 11.95
CA ILE A 126 0.34 -13.57 13.00
C ILE A 126 -0.87 -13.10 13.82
N SER A 127 -0.71 -11.96 14.50
CA SER A 127 -1.74 -11.35 15.33
C SER A 127 -1.44 -9.88 15.61
N HIS A 128 -2.48 -9.14 15.97
CA HIS A 128 -2.34 -7.76 16.42
C HIS A 128 -1.83 -7.76 17.88
N PRO A 129 -0.81 -6.94 18.22
CA PRO A 129 -0.37 -6.82 19.61
C PRO A 129 -1.44 -6.12 20.47
N PRO A 130 -1.42 -6.25 21.81
CA PRO A 130 -2.23 -5.38 22.66
C PRO A 130 -1.96 -3.90 22.36
N ARG A 131 -3.01 -3.07 22.37
CA ARG A 131 -2.85 -1.62 22.14
C ARG A 131 -1.95 -1.03 23.22
N CYS A 132 -0.99 -0.21 22.81
CA CYS A 132 -0.11 0.52 23.70
C CYS A 132 0.18 1.91 23.12
N LEU A 133 0.74 2.79 23.95
CA LEU A 133 1.23 4.09 23.50
C LEU A 133 2.48 3.88 22.66
N THR A 134 2.42 4.30 21.40
CA THR A 134 3.54 4.25 20.46
C THR A 134 4.06 5.65 20.19
N LYS A 135 5.37 5.86 20.31
CA LYS A 135 6.05 7.09 19.89
C LYS A 135 7.01 6.76 18.76
N VAL A 136 6.82 7.40 17.60
CA VAL A 136 7.76 7.36 16.48
C VAL A 136 8.61 8.61 16.54
N THR A 137 9.94 8.44 16.52
CA THR A 137 10.88 9.57 16.44
C THR A 137 11.69 9.40 15.16
N PRO A 138 11.52 10.29 14.16
CA PRO A 138 12.33 10.26 12.95
C PRO A 138 13.81 10.42 13.31
N VAL A 139 14.67 9.52 12.81
CA VAL A 139 16.12 9.60 12.96
C VAL A 139 16.72 9.81 11.57
N GLY A 140 17.04 11.06 11.24
CA GLY A 140 17.60 11.48 9.95
C GLY A 140 17.76 12.99 9.90
N ASN A 141 18.78 13.47 9.17
CA ASN A 141 19.07 14.90 9.08
C ASN A 141 17.91 15.63 8.38
N SER A 142 17.38 16.65 9.07
CA SER A 142 16.47 17.66 8.54
C SER A 142 17.11 18.48 7.43
#